data_AF-A0A0L0BWH7-F1
#
_entry.id   AF-A0A0L0BWH7-F1
#
_cell.length_a   1.000
_cell.length_b   1.000
_cell.length_c   1.000
_cell.angle_alpha   90.00
_cell.angle_beta   90.00
_cell.angle_gamma   90.00
#
_symmetry.space_group_name_H-M   'P 1'
#
loop_
_entity.id
_entity.type
_entity.pdbx_description
1 polymer ?
#
loop_
_entity_poly.entity_id
_entity_poly.type
_entity_poly.pdbx_seq_one_letter_code
_entity_poly.pdbx_strand_id
1 'polypeptide(L)'
;MAQVLSDFKKETSTCINQMKSDIVACSKLINNIDISTTSKLMALETEINVLHHRLNRSDVVISGLPSGLNDLTSAVVSLYSYFQINASAYDIHHVCYMNHKNLVLVKFNNAGIRDSLMKEYFKTRSLKFLVKIISKFKILNMDKPKAKLTMSSGNDVVYDVGECAKLFNNHVGVPI
;
A
#
# COMPACT_ATOMS: atom_id res chain seq x y z
N MET A 1 5.17 -46.01 67.70
CA MET A 1 5.64 -45.85 66.31
C MET A 1 4.53 -45.96 65.28
N ALA A 2 3.66 -46.99 65.31
CA ALA A 2 2.59 -47.16 64.31
C ALA A 2 1.59 -45.99 64.24
N GLN A 3 1.15 -45.44 65.37
CA GLN A 3 0.23 -44.30 65.44
C GLN A 3 0.83 -43.01 64.85
N VAL A 4 2.08 -42.70 65.20
CA VAL A 4 2.79 -41.53 64.68
C VAL A 4 2.95 -41.60 63.16
N LEU A 5 3.20 -42.80 62.63
CA LEU A 5 3.31 -43.02 61.19
C LEU A 5 1.96 -42.87 60.47
N SER A 6 0.85 -43.32 61.07
CA SER A 6 -0.49 -43.15 60.49
C SER A 6 -0.92 -41.68 60.50
N ASP A 7 -0.61 -40.95 61.56
CA ASP A 7 -0.95 -39.53 61.68
C ASP A 7 -0.14 -38.70 60.68
N PHE A 8 1.17 -38.97 60.53
CA PHE A 8 2.01 -38.34 59.51
C PHE A 8 1.50 -38.63 58.09
N LYS A 9 1.10 -39.87 57.78
CA LYS A 9 0.54 -40.23 56.47
C LYS A 9 -0.75 -39.47 56.19
N LYS A 10 -1.61 -39.29 57.20
CA LYS A 10 -2.86 -38.54 57.09
C LYS A 10 -2.59 -37.06 56.83
N GLU A 11 -1.72 -36.44 57.61
CA GLU A 11 -1.31 -35.04 57.45
C GLU A 11 -0.68 -34.78 56.08
N THR A 12 0.24 -35.66 55.65
CA THR A 12 0.87 -35.60 54.33
C THR A 12 -0.17 -35.72 53.22
N SER A 13 -1.13 -36.65 53.36
CA SER A 13 -2.21 -36.80 52.37
C SER A 13 -3.12 -35.57 52.30
N THR A 14 -3.44 -34.97 53.45
CA THR A 14 -4.25 -33.75 53.50
C THR A 14 -3.50 -32.58 52.85
N CYS A 15 -2.21 -32.41 53.16
CA CYS A 15 -1.37 -31.38 52.56
C CYS A 15 -1.28 -31.54 51.02
N ILE A 16 -1.03 -32.75 50.53
CA ILE A 16 -0.98 -33.03 49.09
C ILE A 16 -2.33 -32.73 48.41
N ASN A 17 -3.44 -33.10 49.05
CA ASN A 17 -4.77 -32.83 48.50
C ASN A 17 -5.07 -31.33 48.45
N GLN A 18 -4.66 -30.58 49.46
CA GLN A 18 -4.79 -29.12 49.48
C GLN A 18 -3.94 -28.49 48.37
N MET A 19 -2.66 -28.86 48.25
CA MET A 19 -1.78 -28.38 47.18
C MET A 19 -2.36 -28.68 45.80
N LYS A 20 -2.92 -29.88 45.59
CA LYS A 20 -3.57 -30.24 44.33
C LYS A 20 -4.79 -29.35 44.04
N SER A 21 -5.59 -29.05 45.06
CA SER A 21 -6.73 -28.13 44.94
C SER A 21 -6.26 -26.72 44.58
N ASP A 22 -5.22 -26.23 45.24
CA ASP A 22 -4.68 -24.89 45.01
C ASP A 22 -4.08 -24.77 43.60
N ILE A 23 -3.35 -25.79 43.13
CA ILE A 23 -2.83 -25.86 41.75
C ILE A 23 -3.97 -25.78 40.73
N VAL A 24 -5.07 -26.51 40.95
CA VAL A 24 -6.24 -26.47 40.06
C VAL A 24 -6.90 -25.10 40.08
N ALA A 25 -7.03 -24.48 41.26
CA ALA A 25 -7.60 -23.14 41.39
C ALA A 25 -6.73 -22.10 40.67
N CYS A 26 -5.40 -22.14 40.86
CA CYS A 26 -4.45 -21.29 40.15
C CYS A 26 -4.52 -21.48 38.63
N SER A 27 -4.55 -22.74 38.15
CA SER A 27 -4.67 -23.02 36.71
C SER A 27 -5.95 -22.44 36.11
N LYS A 28 -7.08 -22.50 36.82
CA LYS A 28 -8.33 -21.86 36.39
C LYS A 28 -8.21 -20.33 36.34
N LEU A 29 -7.58 -19.72 37.34
CA LEU A 29 -7.35 -18.28 37.36
C LEU A 29 -6.46 -17.84 36.19
N ILE A 30 -5.37 -18.57 35.91
CA ILE A 30 -4.48 -18.30 34.77
C ILE A 30 -5.27 -18.37 33.47
N ASN A 31 -6.00 -19.46 33.23
CA ASN A 31 -6.80 -19.61 32.01
C ASN A 31 -7.84 -18.49 31.84
N ASN A 32 -8.50 -18.07 32.93
CA ASN A 32 -9.45 -16.97 32.88
C ASN A 32 -8.78 -15.63 32.55
N ILE A 33 -7.59 -15.37 33.10
CA ILE A 33 -6.80 -14.19 32.79
C ILE A 33 -6.36 -14.21 31.33
N ASP A 34 -5.91 -15.36 30.81
CA ASP A 34 -5.47 -15.51 29.42
C ASP A 34 -6.63 -15.28 28.44
N ILE A 35 -7.80 -15.88 28.71
CA ILE A 35 -9.01 -15.68 27.90
C ILE A 35 -9.43 -14.20 27.94
N SER A 36 -9.44 -13.59 29.12
CA SER A 36 -9.84 -12.18 29.27
C SER A 36 -8.87 -11.24 28.55
N THR A 37 -7.56 -11.47 28.69
CA THR A 37 -6.51 -10.65 28.07
C THR A 37 -6.53 -10.80 26.56
N THR A 38 -6.63 -12.02 26.06
CA THR A 38 -6.75 -12.30 24.62
C THR A 38 -7.97 -11.60 24.03
N SER A 39 -9.12 -11.69 24.70
CA SER A 39 -10.36 -11.03 24.26
C SER A 39 -10.21 -9.50 24.21
N LYS A 40 -9.56 -8.90 25.21
CA LYS A 40 -9.26 -7.46 25.23
C LYS A 40 -8.30 -7.05 24.12
N LEU A 41 -7.26 -7.84 23.87
CA LEU A 41 -6.31 -7.60 22.79
C LEU A 41 -7.01 -7.61 21.42
N MET A 42 -7.85 -8.62 21.16
CA MET A 42 -8.62 -8.71 19.92
C MET A 42 -9.56 -7.51 19.73
N ALA A 43 -10.21 -7.05 20.81
CA ALA A 43 -11.07 -5.87 20.76
C ALA A 43 -10.26 -4.60 20.42
N LEU A 44 -9.10 -4.42 21.04
CA LEU A 44 -8.20 -3.29 20.77
C LEU A 44 -7.63 -3.33 19.35
N GLU A 45 -7.22 -4.50 18.86
CA GLU A 45 -6.77 -4.66 17.47
C GLU A 45 -7.86 -4.28 16.47
N THR A 46 -9.10 -4.68 16.75
CA THR A 46 -10.25 -4.31 15.92
C THR A 46 -10.48 -2.80 15.91
N GLU A 47 -10.41 -2.15 17.07
CA GLU A 47 -10.55 -0.69 17.18
C GLU A 47 -9.43 0.05 16.45
N ILE A 48 -8.18 -0.38 16.64
CA ILE A 48 -7.00 0.16 15.94
C ILE A 48 -7.17 0.06 14.42
N ASN A 49 -7.62 -1.10 13.92
CA ASN A 49 -7.86 -1.29 12.50
C ASN A 49 -8.93 -0.32 11.97
N VAL A 50 -10.03 -0.15 12.70
CA VAL A 50 -11.08 0.82 12.33
C VAL A 50 -10.54 2.24 12.30
N LEU A 51 -9.73 2.65 13.29
CA LEU A 51 -9.12 3.97 13.35
C LEU A 51 -8.14 4.20 12.20
N HIS A 52 -7.29 3.23 11.89
CA HIS A 52 -6.38 3.31 10.73
C HIS A 52 -7.15 3.46 9.41
N HIS A 53 -8.23 2.71 9.21
CA HIS A 53 -9.07 2.85 8.02
C HIS A 53 -9.73 4.22 7.92
N ARG A 54 -10.17 4.80 9.05
CA ARG A 54 -10.77 6.14 9.09
C ARG A 54 -9.75 7.23 8.82
N LEU A 55 -8.58 7.13 9.47
CA LEU A 55 -7.50 8.10 9.33
C LEU A 55 -6.96 8.14 7.89
N ASN A 56 -6.79 6.97 7.27
CA ASN A 56 -6.25 6.84 5.92
C ASN A 56 -7.35 6.85 4.84
N ARG A 57 -8.59 7.21 5.17
CA ARG A 57 -9.70 7.17 4.22
C ARG A 57 -9.48 8.11 3.04
N SER A 58 -8.89 9.27 3.30
CA SER A 58 -8.54 10.27 2.29
C SER A 58 -7.26 9.94 1.53
N ASP A 59 -6.59 8.83 1.84
CA ASP A 59 -5.28 8.53 1.28
C ASP A 59 -5.43 7.60 0.06
N VAL A 60 -4.58 7.82 -0.94
CA VAL A 60 -4.48 7.00 -2.14
C VAL A 60 -3.02 6.63 -2.37
N VAL A 61 -2.78 5.35 -2.62
CA VAL A 61 -1.47 4.87 -3.07
C VAL A 61 -1.55 4.63 -4.57
N ILE A 62 -0.73 5.35 -5.32
CA ILE A 62 -0.61 5.24 -6.77
C ILE A 62 0.67 4.46 -7.08
N SER A 63 0.53 3.40 -7.87
CA SER A 63 1.64 2.61 -8.40
C SER A 63 1.80 2.85 -9.90
N GLY A 64 2.99 2.57 -10.42
CA GLY A 64 3.27 2.63 -11.87
C GLY A 64 3.61 4.01 -12.43
N LEU A 65 3.75 5.03 -11.58
CA LEU A 65 4.32 6.31 -11.99
C LEU A 65 5.85 6.19 -12.16
N PRO A 66 6.47 6.92 -13.11
CA PRO A 66 7.92 6.93 -13.25
C PRO A 66 8.58 7.51 -11.99
N SER A 67 9.74 6.97 -11.64
CA SER A 67 10.54 7.46 -10.54
C SER A 67 11.28 8.75 -10.93
N GLY A 68 11.46 9.66 -9.98
CA GLY A 68 12.21 10.90 -10.21
C GLY A 68 11.41 12.00 -10.91
N LEU A 69 10.08 12.00 -10.81
CA LEU A 69 9.28 13.16 -11.19
C LEU A 69 9.61 14.34 -10.27
N ASN A 70 9.89 15.50 -10.87
CA ASN A 70 10.18 16.73 -10.13
C ASN A 70 8.91 17.32 -9.49
N ASP A 71 7.77 17.18 -10.18
CA ASP A 71 6.46 17.65 -9.69
C ASP A 71 5.47 16.48 -9.61
N LEU A 72 5.33 15.93 -8.42
CA LEU A 72 4.35 14.90 -8.12
C LEU A 72 2.93 15.45 -8.09
N THR A 73 2.74 16.69 -7.66
CA THR A 73 1.43 17.31 -7.52
C THR A 73 0.78 17.47 -8.87
N SER A 74 1.50 18.03 -9.85
CA SER A 74 1.03 18.14 -11.23
C SER A 74 0.67 16.76 -11.81
N ALA A 75 1.55 15.75 -11.67
CA ALA A 75 1.28 14.41 -12.17
C ALA A 75 0.02 13.77 -11.58
N VAL A 76 -0.23 13.98 -10.27
CA VAL A 76 -1.46 13.54 -9.62
C VAL A 76 -2.66 14.31 -10.16
N VAL A 77 -2.60 15.63 -10.28
CA VAL A 77 -3.71 16.44 -10.82
C VAL A 77 -4.06 15.99 -12.24
N SER A 78 -3.07 15.75 -13.11
CA SER A 78 -3.30 15.24 -14.47
C SER A 78 -4.01 13.88 -14.47
N LEU A 79 -3.70 13.00 -13.52
CA LEU A 79 -4.37 11.70 -13.36
C LEU A 79 -5.85 11.86 -13.00
N TYR A 80 -6.20 12.86 -12.17
CA TYR A 80 -7.59 13.16 -11.83
C TYR A 80 -8.35 13.78 -13.01
N SER A 81 -7.70 14.67 -13.76
CA SER A 81 -8.28 15.24 -14.98
C SER A 81 -8.57 14.17 -16.03
N TYR A 82 -7.77 13.10 -16.12
CA TYR A 82 -8.04 11.95 -16.99
C TYR A 82 -9.38 11.26 -16.68
N PHE A 83 -9.78 11.20 -15.40
CA PHE A 83 -11.08 10.68 -14.98
C PHE A 83 -12.20 11.71 -15.00
N GLN A 84 -11.96 12.91 -15.54
CA GLN A 84 -12.90 14.02 -15.55
C GLN A 84 -13.32 14.45 -14.12
N ILE A 85 -12.43 14.27 -13.15
CA ILE A 85 -12.64 14.71 -11.77
C ILE A 85 -11.96 16.05 -11.59
N ASN A 86 -12.74 17.06 -11.18
CA ASN A 86 -12.21 18.38 -10.83
C ASN A 86 -11.43 18.28 -9.51
N ALA A 87 -10.12 18.06 -9.61
CA ALA A 87 -9.19 18.13 -8.50
C ALA A 87 -8.11 19.17 -8.82
N SER A 88 -7.80 20.00 -7.83
CA SER A 88 -6.77 21.03 -7.90
C SER A 88 -5.61 20.67 -6.97
N ALA A 89 -4.49 21.39 -7.09
CA ALA A 89 -3.38 21.26 -6.15
C ALA A 89 -3.79 21.56 -4.69
N TYR A 90 -4.80 22.41 -4.47
CA TYR A 90 -5.32 22.75 -3.14
C TYR A 90 -6.09 21.61 -2.48
N ASP A 91 -6.57 20.64 -3.26
CA ASP A 91 -7.25 19.47 -2.75
C ASP A 91 -6.29 18.42 -2.19
N ILE A 92 -5.00 18.53 -2.54
CA ILE A 92 -3.92 17.66 -2.10
C ILE A 92 -3.29 18.25 -0.85
N HIS A 93 -3.39 17.53 0.26
CA HIS A 93 -2.74 17.89 1.52
C HIS A 93 -1.23 17.62 1.46
N HIS A 94 -0.88 16.44 0.95
CA HIS A 94 0.50 15.97 0.91
C HIS A 94 0.67 14.93 -0.19
N VAL A 95 1.80 14.98 -0.89
CA VAL A 95 2.20 13.98 -1.87
C VAL A 95 3.66 13.61 -1.67
N CYS A 96 3.95 12.31 -1.61
CA CYS A 96 5.33 11.85 -1.48
C CYS A 96 5.56 10.50 -2.14
N TYR A 97 6.82 10.24 -2.48
CA TYR A 97 7.27 8.90 -2.82
C TYR A 97 7.34 8.01 -1.58
N MET A 98 6.94 6.76 -1.73
CA MET A 98 7.14 5.68 -0.78
C MET A 98 7.79 4.49 -1.48
N ASN A 99 8.27 3.53 -0.68
CA ASN A 99 8.83 2.27 -1.18
C ASN A 99 9.90 2.47 -2.27
N HIS A 100 10.99 3.17 -1.93
CA HIS A 100 12.12 3.41 -2.85
C HIS A 100 11.71 4.10 -4.17
N LYS A 101 10.74 5.02 -4.10
CA LYS A 101 10.18 5.76 -5.25
C LYS A 101 9.38 4.91 -6.25
N ASN A 102 8.93 3.72 -5.84
CA ASN A 102 8.05 2.88 -6.67
C ASN A 102 6.56 3.18 -6.48
N LEU A 103 6.20 3.81 -5.35
CA LEU A 103 4.83 4.15 -5.00
C LEU A 103 4.75 5.65 -4.69
N VAL A 104 3.60 6.25 -4.97
CA VAL A 104 3.29 7.62 -4.58
C VAL A 104 2.10 7.58 -3.62
N LEU A 105 2.28 8.11 -2.41
CA LEU A 105 1.20 8.34 -1.46
C LEU A 105 0.66 9.75 -1.68
N VAL A 106 -0.64 9.85 -1.89
CA VAL A 106 -1.36 11.10 -1.98
C VAL A 106 -2.37 11.17 -0.84
N LYS A 107 -2.28 12.24 -0.04
CA LYS A 107 -3.25 12.55 1.00
C LYS A 107 -4.13 13.70 0.53
N PHE A 108 -5.44 13.50 0.51
CA PHE A 108 -6.39 14.53 0.11
C PHE A 108 -6.95 15.25 1.35
N ASN A 109 -7.29 16.53 1.18
CA ASN A 109 -8.06 17.27 2.18
C ASN A 109 -9.50 16.77 2.28
N ASN A 110 -10.03 16.14 1.23
CA ASN A 110 -11.40 15.67 1.15
C ASN A 110 -11.48 14.21 0.68
N ALA A 111 -12.05 13.33 1.52
CA ALA A 111 -12.25 11.92 1.20
C ALA A 111 -13.21 11.69 0.01
N GLY A 112 -14.11 12.63 -0.30
CA GLY A 112 -15.02 12.56 -1.43
C GLY A 112 -14.31 12.58 -2.79
N ILE A 113 -13.18 13.27 -2.89
CA ILE A 113 -12.34 13.30 -4.11
C ILE A 113 -11.71 11.93 -4.34
N ARG A 114 -11.18 11.33 -3.27
CA ARG A 114 -10.67 9.96 -3.29
C ARG A 114 -11.75 8.94 -3.64
N ASP A 115 -12.93 9.04 -3.03
CA ASP A 115 -14.04 8.12 -3.29
C ASP A 115 -14.55 8.24 -4.74
N SER A 116 -14.55 9.45 -5.29
CA SER A 116 -14.88 9.70 -6.71
C SER A 116 -13.85 9.08 -7.66
N LEU A 117 -12.55 9.25 -7.36
CA LEU A 117 -11.47 8.60 -8.12
C LEU A 117 -11.63 7.08 -8.11
N MET A 118 -11.81 6.50 -6.92
CA MET A 118 -11.94 5.05 -6.77
C MET A 118 -13.16 4.53 -7.54
N LYS A 119 -14.28 5.25 -7.50
CA LYS A 119 -15.47 4.90 -8.27
C LYS A 119 -15.19 4.84 -9.77
N GLU A 120 -14.52 5.85 -10.34
CA GLU A 120 -14.19 5.85 -11.77
C GLU A 120 -13.13 4.80 -12.12
N TYR A 121 -12.10 4.65 -11.28
CA TYR A 121 -11.07 3.62 -11.46
C TYR A 121 -11.66 2.21 -11.46
N PHE A 122 -12.59 1.89 -10.56
CA PHE A 122 -13.16 0.55 -10.47
C PHE A 122 -14.11 0.20 -11.63
N LYS A 123 -14.61 1.19 -12.38
CA LYS A 123 -15.38 0.94 -13.62
C LYS A 123 -14.49 0.39 -14.73
N THR A 124 -13.32 0.98 -14.91
CA THR A 124 -12.40 0.60 -16.00
C THR A 124 -11.43 -0.49 -15.58
N ARG A 125 -11.06 -0.53 -14.29
CA ARG A 125 -9.97 -1.35 -13.70
C ARG A 125 -8.66 -1.29 -14.48
N SER A 126 -8.50 -0.26 -15.30
CA SER A 126 -7.34 -0.09 -16.17
C SER A 126 -7.04 1.40 -16.20
N LEU A 127 -5.93 1.76 -15.59
CA LEU A 127 -5.38 3.11 -15.66
C LEU A 127 -4.12 2.98 -16.50
N LYS A 128 -4.27 3.24 -17.80
CA LYS A 128 -3.14 3.34 -18.71
C LYS A 128 -2.66 4.77 -18.65
N PHE A 129 -1.75 5.08 -17.73
CA PHE A 129 -1.00 6.31 -17.80
C PHE A 129 -0.20 6.26 -19.12
N LEU A 130 -0.67 7.03 -20.09
CA LEU A 130 -0.16 7.11 -21.46
C LEU A 130 1.32 7.55 -21.44
N VAL A 131 2.26 7.07 -22.27
CA VAL A 131 2.20 6.17 -23.43
C VAL A 131 3.57 5.47 -23.52
N LYS A 132 3.64 4.14 -23.68
CA LYS A 132 4.78 3.56 -24.43
C LYS A 132 4.58 3.98 -25.89
N ILE A 133 5.00 5.20 -26.26
CA ILE A 133 4.86 5.70 -27.65
C ILE A 133 5.57 4.73 -28.58
N ILE A 134 6.73 4.23 -28.13
CA ILE A 134 7.59 3.31 -28.87
C ILE A 134 7.39 1.91 -28.28
N SER A 135 6.81 1.03 -29.07
CA SER A 135 6.64 -0.38 -28.73
C SER A 135 7.92 -1.18 -29.02
N LYS A 136 8.62 -0.84 -30.11
CA LYS A 136 9.88 -1.45 -30.54
C LYS A 136 10.73 -0.41 -31.25
N PHE A 137 12.06 -0.53 -31.16
CA PHE A 137 12.98 0.26 -31.97
C PHE A 137 14.03 -0.64 -32.62
N LYS A 138 14.50 -0.26 -33.81
CA LYS A 138 15.59 -0.91 -34.53
C LYS A 138 16.51 0.16 -35.12
N ILE A 139 17.79 0.11 -34.77
CA ILE A 139 18.80 0.97 -35.39
C ILE A 139 19.12 0.39 -36.78
N LEU A 140 19.09 1.25 -37.79
CA LEU A 140 19.43 0.93 -39.17
C LEU A 140 20.81 1.54 -39.45
N ASN A 141 21.80 0.67 -39.66
CA ASN A 141 23.15 1.08 -39.99
C ASN A 141 23.25 1.30 -41.51
N MET A 142 23.01 2.54 -41.93
CA MET A 142 23.18 3.02 -43.31
C MET A 142 24.29 4.09 -43.33
N ASP A 143 24.62 4.65 -44.51
CA ASP A 143 25.62 5.74 -44.64
C ASP A 143 25.37 6.91 -43.67
N LYS A 144 24.10 7.14 -43.31
CA LYS A 144 23.70 7.94 -42.15
C LYS A 144 22.86 7.07 -41.21
N PRO A 145 23.18 6.99 -39.90
CA PRO A 145 22.42 6.19 -38.95
C PRO A 145 20.97 6.68 -38.88
N LYS A 146 20.03 5.73 -38.86
CA LYS A 146 18.59 5.99 -38.71
C LYS A 146 18.00 5.05 -37.67
N ALA A 147 16.87 5.43 -37.07
CA ALA A 147 16.13 4.57 -36.17
C ALA A 147 14.72 4.32 -36.71
N LYS A 148 14.34 3.05 -36.81
CA LYS A 148 12.97 2.64 -37.07
C LYS A 148 12.25 2.47 -35.74
N LEU A 149 11.22 3.28 -35.51
CA LEU A 149 10.38 3.24 -34.31
C LEU A 149 9.01 2.66 -34.68
N THR A 150 8.59 1.63 -33.95
CA THR A 150 7.22 1.10 -34.04
C THR A 150 6.37 1.82 -33.02
N MET A 151 5.45 2.66 -33.48
CA MET A 151 4.54 3.40 -32.62
C MET A 151 3.53 2.47 -31.95
N SER A 152 2.89 2.91 -30.87
CA SER A 152 1.79 2.17 -30.21
C SER A 152 0.58 1.92 -31.11
N SER A 153 0.44 2.68 -32.21
CA SER A 153 -0.57 2.45 -33.25
C SER A 153 -0.24 1.28 -34.20
N GLY A 154 0.93 0.65 -34.05
CA GLY A 154 1.43 -0.38 -34.97
C GLY A 154 2.10 0.19 -36.22
N ASN A 155 2.12 1.51 -36.38
CA ASN A 155 2.79 2.17 -37.50
C ASN A 155 4.30 2.22 -37.26
N ASP A 156 5.06 1.90 -38.30
CA ASP A 156 6.49 2.01 -38.31
C ASP A 156 6.92 3.33 -38.96
N VAL A 157 7.70 4.13 -38.24
CA VAL A 157 8.26 5.39 -38.74
C VAL A 157 9.77 5.35 -38.61
N VAL A 158 10.47 5.80 -39.66
CA VAL A 158 11.94 5.88 -39.66
C VAL A 158 12.33 7.34 -39.47
N TYR A 159 13.10 7.59 -38.42
CA TYR A 159 13.62 8.91 -38.09
C TYR A 159 15.13 8.94 -38.28
N ASP A 160 15.64 10.14 -38.61
CA ASP A 160 17.06 10.40 -38.46
C ASP A 160 17.43 10.65 -36.98
N VAL A 161 18.73 10.67 -36.69
CA VAL A 161 19.24 10.87 -35.32
C VAL A 161 18.78 12.21 -34.72
N GLY A 162 18.68 13.27 -35.53
CA GLY A 162 18.28 14.60 -35.07
C GLY A 162 16.78 14.68 -34.74
N GLU A 163 15.94 14.01 -35.52
CA GLU A 163 14.51 13.88 -35.29
C GLU A 163 14.22 13.00 -34.07
N CYS A 164 14.97 11.91 -33.89
CA CYS A 164 14.91 11.12 -32.65
C CYS A 164 15.22 11.98 -31.43
N ALA A 165 16.30 12.79 -31.48
CA ALA A 165 16.65 13.68 -30.38
C ALA A 165 15.51 14.67 -30.04
N LYS A 166 14.82 15.21 -31.05
CA LYS A 166 13.65 16.07 -30.84
C LYS A 166 12.46 15.33 -30.22
N LEU A 167 12.20 14.10 -30.65
CA LEU A 167 11.13 13.26 -30.09
C LEU A 167 11.37 12.93 -28.61
N PHE A 168 12.61 12.65 -28.22
CA PHE A 168 12.95 12.37 -26.82
C PHE A 168 13.01 13.65 -25.95
N ASN A 169 13.47 14.77 -26.51
CA ASN A 169 13.63 16.03 -25.76
C ASN A 169 12.32 16.81 -25.59
N ASN A 170 11.38 16.73 -26.54
CA ASN A 170 10.09 17.41 -26.43
C ASN A 170 9.16 16.82 -25.34
N HIS A 171 9.54 15.71 -24.71
CA HIS A 171 8.79 15.12 -23.60
C HIS A 171 9.37 15.43 -22.21
N VAL A 172 10.44 16.24 -22.11
CA VAL A 172 10.99 16.70 -20.82
C VAL A 172 10.46 18.10 -20.43
N GLY A 173 9.62 18.73 -21.25
CA GLY A 173 9.22 20.12 -21.00
C GLY A 173 7.97 20.60 -21.73
N VAL A 174 6.86 19.87 -21.64
CA VAL A 174 5.56 20.48 -21.96
C VAL A 174 4.82 20.76 -20.64
N PRO A 175 4.60 22.05 -20.30
CA PRO A 175 3.69 22.42 -19.23
C PRO A 175 2.26 22.14 -19.70
N ILE A 176 1.55 21.30 -18.96
CA ILE A 176 0.08 21.21 -18.97
C ILE A 176 -0.36 21.12 -17.51
#